data_AF-W4I7K7-F1
#
_entry.id   AF-W4I7K7-F1
#
_cell.length_a   1.000
_cell.length_b   1.000
_cell.length_c   1.000
_cell.angle_alpha   90.00
_cell.angle_beta   90.00
_cell.angle_gamma   90.00
#
_symmetry.space_group_name_H-M   'P 1'
#
loop_
_entity.id
_entity.type
_entity.pdbx_description
1 polymer ?
#
loop_
_entity_poly.entity_id
_entity_poly.type
_entity_poly.pdbx_seq_one_letter_code
_entity_poly.pdbx_strand_id
1 'polypeptide(L)'
;KEDKHYEDINSLSDIEKYYPHTLSLLLEWFRSYKMADTKKLNLISKQLYDKKESEDLIMKTHHYYLEFREDVKKLKEEHSKETIKEHDYVNAQNIQFNYDKLNNNDDEPMENNLLEDINITYYKSDSAYKPDLNIWTP
;
A
#
# COMPACT_ATOMS: atom_id res chain seq x y z
N LYS A 1 -8.30 -1.89 -26.45
CA LYS A 1 -8.57 -1.95 -27.91
C LYS A 1 -9.73 -1.05 -28.34
N GLU A 2 -10.72 -0.81 -27.47
CA GLU A 2 -11.85 0.07 -27.82
C GLU A 2 -11.50 1.57 -27.73
N ASP A 3 -10.39 1.93 -27.06
CA ASP A 3 -9.88 3.30 -27.05
C ASP A 3 -9.32 3.68 -28.43
N LYS A 4 -9.69 4.88 -28.92
CA LYS A 4 -9.29 5.41 -30.22
C LYS A 4 -7.77 5.48 -30.40
N HIS A 5 -7.03 5.73 -29.32
CA HIS A 5 -5.58 5.88 -29.31
C HIS A 5 -4.87 4.66 -28.71
N TYR A 6 -5.56 3.52 -28.60
CA TYR A 6 -4.99 2.29 -28.02
C TYR A 6 -3.69 1.84 -28.68
N GLU A 7 -3.62 1.86 -30.01
CA GLU A 7 -2.41 1.48 -30.76
C GLU A 7 -1.37 2.62 -30.83
N ASP A 8 -1.80 3.85 -30.54
CA ASP A 8 -0.97 5.05 -30.66
C ASP A 8 -0.12 5.34 -29.42
N ILE A 9 -0.46 4.74 -28.27
CA ILE A 9 0.16 5.03 -26.97
C ILE A 9 1.06 3.88 -26.53
N ASN A 10 2.38 4.08 -26.62
CA ASN A 10 3.37 3.09 -26.23
C ASN A 10 4.37 3.61 -25.17
N SER A 11 4.34 4.90 -24.89
CA SER A 11 5.23 5.59 -23.96
C SER A 11 4.51 6.70 -23.20
N LEU A 12 5.13 7.19 -22.12
CA LEU A 12 4.62 8.35 -21.38
C LEU A 12 4.55 9.62 -22.23
N SER A 13 5.46 9.79 -23.19
CA SER A 13 5.42 10.93 -24.13
C SER A 13 4.21 10.89 -25.06
N ASP A 14 3.73 9.70 -25.42
CA ASP A 14 2.54 9.57 -26.27
C ASP A 14 1.29 9.99 -25.50
N ILE A 15 1.26 9.77 -24.18
CA ILE A 15 0.15 10.23 -23.32
C ILE A 15 0.07 11.76 -23.38
N GLU A 16 1.17 12.48 -23.20
CA GLU A 16 1.14 13.95 -23.28
C GLU A 16 0.79 14.45 -24.71
N LYS A 17 1.14 13.69 -25.74
CA LYS A 17 0.83 14.01 -27.14
C LYS A 17 -0.66 13.88 -27.46
N TYR A 18 -1.29 12.78 -27.06
CA TYR A 18 -2.70 12.47 -27.39
C TYR A 18 -3.69 12.93 -26.32
N TYR A 19 -3.23 13.04 -25.07
CA TYR A 19 -4.00 13.43 -23.89
C TYR A 19 -3.21 14.45 -23.03
N PRO A 20 -3.02 15.68 -23.54
CA PRO A 20 -2.18 16.68 -22.90
C PRO A 20 -2.62 17.01 -21.48
N HIS A 21 -1.66 17.29 -20.60
CA HIS A 21 -1.84 17.62 -19.18
C HIS A 21 -2.42 16.49 -18.31
N THR A 22 -2.70 15.31 -18.86
CA THR A 22 -3.28 14.21 -18.09
C THR A 22 -2.35 13.74 -16.97
N LEU A 23 -1.06 13.60 -17.27
CA LEU A 23 -0.08 13.12 -16.27
C LEU A 23 0.12 14.15 -15.14
N SER A 24 0.16 15.45 -15.45
CA SER A 24 0.31 16.49 -14.42
C SER A 24 -0.92 16.60 -13.54
N LEU A 25 -2.13 16.54 -14.12
CA LEU A 25 -3.39 16.54 -13.37
C LEU A 25 -3.51 15.30 -12.48
N LEU A 26 -3.13 14.12 -12.98
CA LEU A 26 -3.15 12.89 -12.20
C LEU A 26 -2.20 12.95 -10.99
N LEU A 27 -0.98 13.46 -11.19
CA LEU A 27 -0.02 13.63 -10.10
C LEU A 27 -0.50 14.61 -9.04
N GLU A 28 -1.03 15.76 -9.43
CA GLU A 28 -1.56 16.75 -8.48
C GLU A 28 -2.81 16.23 -7.74
N TRP A 29 -3.65 15.45 -8.43
CA TRP A 29 -4.77 14.78 -7.79
C TRP A 29 -4.28 13.82 -6.71
N PHE A 30 -3.34 12.92 -7.01
CA PHE A 30 -2.79 12.02 -5.99
C PHE A 30 -2.06 12.77 -4.87
N ARG A 31 -1.47 13.93 -5.16
CA ARG A 31 -0.82 14.76 -4.13
C ARG A 31 -1.81 15.30 -3.11
N SER A 32 -3.01 15.69 -3.58
CA SER A 32 -3.94 16.52 -2.81
C SER A 32 -5.26 15.84 -2.43
N TYR A 33 -5.60 14.66 -2.96
CA TYR A 33 -6.94 14.07 -2.79
C TYR A 33 -7.38 13.83 -1.32
N LYS A 34 -6.43 13.68 -0.40
CA LYS A 34 -6.68 13.48 1.03
C LYS A 34 -6.70 14.79 1.85
N MET A 35 -6.44 15.94 1.23
CA MET A 35 -6.31 17.20 1.97
C MET A 35 -7.62 17.70 2.57
N ALA A 36 -8.77 17.31 2.00
CA ALA A 36 -10.08 17.59 2.61
C ALA A 36 -10.19 17.02 4.04
N ASP A 37 -9.44 15.96 4.34
CA ASP A 37 -9.46 15.25 5.63
C ASP A 37 -8.39 15.77 6.61
N THR A 38 -7.92 17.01 6.46
CA THR A 38 -6.81 17.62 7.25
C THR A 38 -5.45 16.92 7.11
N LYS A 39 -5.34 15.96 6.19
CA LYS A 39 -4.10 15.22 5.95
C LYS A 39 -3.12 16.07 5.13
N LYS A 40 -1.82 15.90 5.42
CA LYS A 40 -0.74 16.54 4.66
C LYS A 40 -0.73 16.04 3.21
N LEU A 41 -0.14 16.85 2.31
CA LEU A 41 0.12 16.45 0.92
C LEU A 41 0.87 15.12 0.86
N ASN A 42 0.44 14.24 -0.05
CA ASN A 42 1.19 13.02 -0.33
C ASN A 42 2.50 13.38 -1.03
N LEU A 43 3.60 12.76 -0.61
CA LEU A 43 4.89 12.89 -1.28
C LEU A 43 4.95 11.87 -2.42
N ILE A 44 5.07 12.35 -3.65
CA ILE A 44 5.12 11.52 -4.86
C ILE A 44 6.39 11.86 -5.62
N SER A 45 7.10 10.83 -6.10
CA SER A 45 8.26 11.04 -6.97
C SER A 45 7.84 11.79 -8.24
N LYS A 46 8.66 12.76 -8.67
CA LYS A 46 8.46 13.43 -9.97
C LYS A 46 8.85 12.53 -11.15
N GLN A 47 9.67 11.51 -10.91
CA GLN A 47 10.05 10.54 -11.93
C GLN A 47 8.97 9.47 -12.04
N LEU A 48 8.36 9.38 -13.22
CA LEU A 48 7.43 8.33 -13.58
C LEU A 48 8.20 7.14 -14.16
N TYR A 49 7.75 5.94 -13.86
CA TYR A 49 8.28 4.72 -14.44
C TYR A 49 7.82 4.55 -15.88
N ASP A 50 8.73 4.08 -16.72
CA ASP A 50 8.38 3.65 -18.06
C ASP A 50 7.59 2.33 -18.05
N LYS A 51 7.20 1.87 -19.25
CA LYS A 51 6.43 0.63 -19.39
C LYS A 51 7.16 -0.57 -18.80
N LYS A 52 8.46 -0.70 -19.04
CA LYS A 52 9.25 -1.86 -18.61
C LYS A 52 9.42 -1.86 -17.09
N GLU A 53 9.80 -0.71 -16.52
CA GLU A 53 9.90 -0.53 -15.07
C GLU A 53 8.55 -0.84 -14.38
N SER A 54 7.45 -0.44 -15.01
CA SER A 54 6.10 -0.72 -14.52
C SER A 54 5.75 -2.22 -14.60
N GLU A 55 6.06 -2.89 -15.71
CA GLU A 55 5.88 -4.33 -15.88
C GLU A 55 6.70 -5.14 -14.85
N ASP A 56 7.94 -4.74 -14.59
CA ASP A 56 8.80 -5.34 -13.58
C ASP A 56 8.20 -5.20 -12.17
N LEU A 57 7.66 -4.03 -11.83
CA LEU A 57 6.99 -3.78 -10.55
C LEU A 57 5.69 -4.61 -10.41
N ILE A 58 4.90 -4.73 -11.48
CA ILE A 58 3.69 -5.57 -11.50
C ILE A 58 4.08 -7.03 -11.24
N MET A 59 5.12 -7.53 -11.90
CA MET A 59 5.61 -8.90 -11.68
C MET A 59 6.09 -9.11 -10.25
N LYS A 60 6.82 -8.15 -9.68
CA LYS A 60 7.28 -8.20 -8.29
C LYS A 60 6.12 -8.29 -7.29
N THR A 61 5.13 -7.42 -7.45
CA THR A 61 3.92 -7.44 -6.59
C THR A 61 3.08 -8.69 -6.78
N HIS A 62 3.04 -9.25 -8.00
CA HIS A 62 2.41 -10.54 -8.26
C HIS A 62 3.09 -11.68 -7.50
N HIS A 63 4.42 -11.72 -7.44
CA HIS A 63 5.14 -12.72 -6.65
C HIS A 63 4.83 -12.62 -5.15
N TYR A 64 4.80 -11.41 -4.59
CA TYR A 64 4.40 -11.22 -3.18
C TYR A 64 2.99 -11.74 -2.89
N TYR A 65 2.06 -11.55 -3.83
CA TYR A 65 0.72 -12.12 -3.70
C TYR A 65 0.71 -13.65 -3.72
N LEU A 66 1.52 -14.29 -4.57
CA LEU A 66 1.63 -15.74 -4.60
C LEU A 66 2.22 -16.29 -3.30
N GLU A 67 3.28 -15.67 -2.79
CA GLU A 67 3.87 -16.02 -1.49
C GLU A 67 2.83 -15.93 -0.37
N PHE A 68 2.13 -14.79 -0.28
CA PHE A 68 1.05 -14.60 0.69
C PHE A 68 -0.02 -15.70 0.61
N ARG A 69 -0.42 -16.10 -0.61
CA ARG A 69 -1.41 -17.17 -0.78
C ARG A 69 -0.93 -18.52 -0.27
N GLU A 70 0.34 -18.86 -0.48
CA GLU A 70 0.90 -20.10 0.02
C GLU A 70 0.99 -20.09 1.55
N ASP A 71 1.36 -18.97 2.15
CA ASP A 71 1.42 -18.85 3.61
C ASP A 71 0.02 -18.96 4.24
N VAL A 72 -1.00 -18.37 3.63
CA VAL A 72 -2.40 -18.54 4.06
C VAL A 72 -2.86 -20.00 3.97
N LYS A 73 -2.40 -20.78 2.98
CA LYS A 73 -2.71 -22.22 2.90
C LYS A 73 -2.02 -23.00 4.02
N LYS A 74 -0.72 -22.77 4.23
CA LYS A 74 0.05 -23.43 5.30
C LYS A 74 -0.58 -23.19 6.67
N LEU A 75 -0.95 -21.94 6.96
CA LEU A 75 -1.62 -21.58 8.21
C LEU A 75 -2.92 -22.36 8.42
N LYS A 76 -3.73 -22.53 7.37
CA LYS A 76 -4.98 -23.32 7.44
C LYS A 76 -4.70 -24.81 7.66
N GLU A 77 -3.67 -25.36 7.03
CA GLU A 77 -3.27 -26.75 7.23
C GLU A 77 -2.71 -27.02 8.62
N GLU A 78 -1.95 -26.08 9.18
CA GLU A 78 -1.42 -26.13 10.54
C GLU A 78 -2.56 -26.08 11.57
N HIS A 79 -3.51 -25.14 11.43
CA HIS A 79 -4.71 -25.11 12.27
C HIS A 79 -5.55 -26.38 12.15
N SER A 80 -5.65 -26.98 10.96
CA SER A 80 -6.37 -28.25 10.78
C SER A 80 -5.66 -29.41 11.48
N LYS A 81 -4.32 -29.41 11.53
CA LYS A 81 -3.51 -30.43 12.21
C LYS A 81 -3.48 -30.26 13.73
N GLU A 82 -3.52 -29.02 14.23
CA GLU A 82 -3.65 -28.71 15.67
C GLU A 82 -5.02 -29.09 16.20
N THR A 83 -6.10 -28.82 15.45
CA THR A 83 -7.46 -29.22 15.82
C THR A 83 -7.60 -30.75 15.97
N ILE A 84 -6.83 -31.53 15.21
CA ILE A 84 -6.82 -33.01 15.32
C ILE A 84 -6.02 -33.48 16.55
N LYS A 85 -5.00 -32.73 16.99
CA LYS A 85 -4.19 -33.06 18.18
C LYS A 85 -4.83 -32.62 19.50
N GLU A 86 -5.65 -31.56 19.49
CA GLU A 86 -6.40 -31.12 20.67
C GLU A 86 -7.64 -31.98 20.97
N HIS A 87 -8.09 -32.79 20.00
CA HIS A 87 -9.30 -33.60 20.19
C HIS A 87 -9.14 -34.80 21.16
N ASP A 88 -7.93 -35.03 21.70
CA ASP A 88 -7.70 -35.97 22.81
C ASP A 88 -7.71 -35.32 24.20
N TYR A 89 -7.81 -33.99 24.33
CA TYR A 89 -7.94 -33.34 25.65
C TYR A 89 -8.90 -32.14 25.65
N VAL A 90 -10.17 -32.47 25.91
CA VAL A 90 -11.15 -31.72 26.74
C VAL A 90 -11.49 -30.25 26.38
N ASN A 91 -12.79 -30.07 26.15
CA ASN A 91 -13.62 -28.86 26.24
C ASN A 91 -13.75 -27.93 25.03
N ALA A 92 -14.73 -28.28 24.20
CA ALA A 92 -15.46 -27.39 23.31
C ALA A 92 -16.17 -26.28 24.09
N GLN A 93 -15.70 -25.02 23.98
CA GLN A 93 -16.55 -23.83 24.11
C GLN A 93 -15.99 -22.50 23.56
N ASN A 94 -14.81 -22.44 22.93
CA ASN A 94 -14.19 -21.14 22.57
C ASN A 94 -14.08 -20.79 21.08
N ILE A 95 -14.54 -21.62 20.14
CA ILE A 95 -14.21 -21.40 18.71
C ILE A 95 -15.25 -20.56 17.94
N GLN A 96 -16.43 -20.28 18.51
CA GLN A 96 -17.44 -19.43 17.85
C GLN A 96 -17.10 -17.92 17.89
N PHE A 97 -16.17 -17.47 18.74
CA PHE A 97 -15.98 -16.04 19.05
C PHE A 97 -15.03 -15.26 18.12
N ASN A 98 -14.29 -15.92 17.21
CA ASN A 98 -13.19 -15.25 16.50
C ASN A 98 -13.45 -14.89 15.03
N TYR A 99 -14.53 -15.35 14.41
CA TYR A 99 -14.84 -14.95 13.02
C TYR A 99 -15.65 -13.64 12.92
N ASP A 100 -16.40 -13.27 13.97
CA ASP A 100 -17.20 -12.03 13.98
C ASP A 100 -16.39 -10.77 14.38
N LYS A 101 -15.19 -10.94 14.93
CA LYS A 101 -14.36 -9.81 15.44
C LYS A 101 -13.54 -9.10 14.35
N LEU A 102 -13.49 -9.65 13.13
CA LEU A 102 -12.80 -9.02 12.00
C LEU A 102 -13.64 -7.98 11.25
N ASN A 103 -14.91 -7.78 11.65
CA ASN A 103 -15.86 -6.94 10.93
C ASN A 103 -16.37 -5.72 11.71
N ASN A 104 -15.79 -5.42 12.88
CA ASN A 104 -16.14 -4.22 13.64
C ASN A 104 -14.87 -3.44 14.01
N ASN A 105 -14.89 -2.15 13.68
CA ASN A 105 -13.82 -1.17 13.83
C ASN A 105 -13.20 -1.16 15.24
N ASP A 106 -11.88 -0.97 15.33
CA ASP A 106 -11.23 0.17 15.98
C ASP A 106 -9.73 -0.11 16.25
N ASP A 107 -8.96 0.96 16.22
CA ASP A 107 -7.49 1.04 16.29
C ASP A 107 -6.88 0.42 17.57
N GLU A 108 -6.41 -0.83 17.51
CA GLU A 108 -5.38 -1.32 18.45
C GLU A 108 -4.03 -1.52 17.72
N PRO A 109 -2.92 -0.99 18.25
CA PRO A 109 -1.60 -1.16 17.66
C PRO A 109 -1.11 -2.58 17.97
N MET A 110 -1.39 -3.52 17.07
CA MET A 110 -0.65 -4.78 17.04
C MET A 110 0.83 -4.47 16.78
N GLU A 111 1.69 -4.81 17.73
CA GLU A 111 3.14 -4.76 17.56
C GLU A 111 3.55 -5.69 16.42
N ASN A 112 3.78 -5.08 15.24
CA ASN A 112 4.26 -5.75 14.05
C ASN A 112 5.79 -5.84 14.11
N ASN A 113 6.31 -7.01 14.50
CA ASN A 113 7.75 -7.31 14.50
C ASN A 113 8.34 -7.52 13.08
N LEU A 114 7.59 -7.23 12.01
CA LEU A 114 8.03 -7.32 10.60
C LEU A 114 8.83 -6.10 10.11
N LEU A 115 9.05 -5.10 10.97
CA LEU A 115 9.76 -3.87 10.62
C LEU A 115 11.25 -3.88 10.99
N GLU A 116 11.74 -4.90 11.71
CA GLU A 116 13.13 -4.92 12.23
C GLU A 116 14.19 -5.04 11.13
N ASP A 117 13.84 -5.58 9.95
CA ASP A 117 14.79 -5.82 8.85
C ASP A 117 14.82 -4.71 7.78
N ILE A 118 14.00 -3.67 7.89
CA ILE A 118 14.00 -2.56 6.93
C ILE A 118 14.65 -1.34 7.59
N ASN A 119 15.95 -1.15 7.36
CA ASN A 119 16.65 0.07 7.77
C ASN A 119 16.25 1.23 6.86
N ILE A 120 15.05 1.78 7.08
CA ILE A 120 14.56 2.99 6.42
C ILE A 120 15.16 4.19 7.16
N THR A 121 16.19 4.79 6.57
CA THR A 121 16.70 6.08 7.06
C THR A 121 15.77 7.20 6.63
N TYR A 122 14.77 7.47 7.47
CA TYR A 122 13.91 8.64 7.32
C TYR A 122 14.73 9.92 7.47
N TYR A 123 14.44 10.93 6.64
CA TYR A 123 14.90 12.29 6.86
C TYR A 123 14.41 12.76 8.24
N LYS A 124 15.35 12.98 9.17
CA LYS A 124 15.06 13.63 10.44
C LYS A 124 15.09 15.13 10.18
N SER A 125 13.97 15.81 10.42
CA SER A 125 13.93 17.26 10.40
C SER A 125 15.01 17.78 11.35
N ASP A 126 15.81 18.74 10.88
CA ASP A 126 16.76 19.42 11.74
C ASP A 126 16.00 20.04 12.92
N SER A 127 16.27 19.55 14.14
CA SER A 127 15.68 20.07 15.38
C SER A 127 16.01 21.55 15.62
N ALA A 128 17.01 22.11 14.94
CA ALA A 128 17.33 23.52 14.96
C ALA A 128 16.53 24.35 13.95
N TYR A 129 15.78 23.72 13.03
CA TYR A 129 14.98 24.44 12.05
C TYR A 129 13.80 25.15 12.73
N LYS A 130 13.78 26.48 12.59
CA LYS A 130 12.62 27.31 12.95
C LYS A 130 12.07 27.94 11.67
N PRO A 131 10.78 27.72 11.33
CA PRO A 131 10.18 28.34 10.17
C PRO A 131 10.18 29.87 10.32
N ASP A 132 10.54 30.58 9.25
CA ASP A 132 10.48 32.04 9.21
C ASP A 132 9.01 32.48 9.10
N LEU A 133 8.51 33.03 10.21
CA LEU A 133 7.12 33.43 10.37
C LEU A 133 6.78 34.69 9.55
N ASN A 134 7.77 35.41 9.03
CA ASN A 134 7.57 36.64 8.26
C ASN A 134 7.30 36.38 6.77
N ILE A 135 7.41 35.13 6.31
CA ILE A 135 7.12 34.76 4.91
C ILE A 135 5.61 34.83 4.61
N TRP A 136 4.76 34.76 5.65
CA TRP A 136 3.30 34.69 5.52
C TRP A 136 2.56 35.91 6.04
N THR A 137 3.25 37.04 6.26
CA THR A 137 2.56 38.32 6.45
C THR A 137 2.22 38.91 5.07
N PRO A 138 0.93 39.19 4.78
CA PRO A 138 0.50 39.80 3.52
C PRO A 138 1.04 41.21 3.31
#